data_AF-A0A969GKI6-F1
#
_entry.id   AF-A0A969GKI6-F1
#
_cell.length_a   1.000
_cell.length_b   1.000
_cell.length_c   1.000
_cell.angle_alpha   90.00
_cell.angle_beta   90.00
_cell.angle_gamma   90.00
#
_symmetry.space_group_name_H-M   'P 1'
#
loop_
_entity.id
_entity.type
_entity.pdbx_description
1 polymer ?
#
loop_
_entity_poly.entity_id
_entity_poly.type
_entity_poly.pdbx_seq_one_letter_code
_entity_poly.pdbx_strand_id
1 'polypeptide(L)'
;MDKQARVDGLIDESDWLIFAMLNVDVERYPNSDVVKRFLRQRGDQLVGKQVVVLGLNAPYFLDATEISQLTTYLGVYGKTQPFLENAVRALFRAFTPEGAPPVDVPGTRFATLTERLSADANRPIEINLSLDDQPVASNTGVEGDAPAIPVHAGDAVRTRVGPVYDRNGHRVPDGTVVTFLASYEGEATALNVEPALTRDGVAQRDIFLERGGVLRVSAQVHSASTGEPVSVAVLDSGVAPVANDAGLAGASSANPAESMATATDAAAPLEPLHRVNIVTLIVSLLTMAATLGLLLSVQIRIMPRRLLVHSMLWALIFGLSGYILYGLGLFPGGGWLYDSLRIWGAAVAVFVSMIFPLLWLQLRPD
;
A
#
# COMPACT_ATOMS: atom_id res chain seq x y z
N MET A 1 -26.06 -12.33 -48.09
CA MET A 1 -24.59 -12.21 -48.05
C MET A 1 -24.08 -13.11 -46.94
N ASP A 2 -23.03 -13.87 -47.22
CA ASP A 2 -22.33 -14.68 -46.22
C ASP A 2 -21.84 -13.79 -45.07
N LYS A 3 -22.02 -14.24 -43.83
CA LYS A 3 -21.65 -13.49 -42.62
C LYS A 3 -20.16 -13.20 -42.59
N GLN A 4 -19.34 -14.12 -43.12
CA GLN A 4 -17.89 -13.95 -43.23
C GLN A 4 -17.54 -12.83 -44.20
N ALA A 5 -18.05 -12.89 -45.44
CA ALA A 5 -17.83 -11.84 -46.43
C ALA A 5 -18.23 -10.43 -45.95
N ARG A 6 -19.30 -10.32 -45.16
CA ARG A 6 -19.67 -9.03 -44.55
C ARG A 6 -18.67 -8.55 -43.50
N VAL A 7 -18.16 -9.45 -42.67
CA VAL A 7 -17.15 -9.10 -41.66
C VAL A 7 -15.83 -8.71 -42.32
N ASP A 8 -15.44 -9.41 -43.38
CA ASP A 8 -14.25 -9.08 -44.16
C ASP A 8 -14.34 -7.68 -44.76
N GLY A 9 -15.46 -7.35 -45.41
CA GLY A 9 -15.69 -5.99 -45.93
C GLY A 9 -15.62 -4.91 -44.84
N LEU A 10 -16.20 -5.16 -43.66
CA LEU A 10 -16.12 -4.22 -42.53
C LEU A 10 -14.70 -4.04 -42.00
N ILE A 11 -13.89 -5.11 -41.97
CA ILE A 11 -12.50 -5.02 -41.55
C ILE A 11 -11.70 -4.21 -42.56
N ASP A 12 -11.88 -4.47 -43.85
CA ASP A 12 -11.19 -3.77 -44.93
C ASP A 12 -11.51 -2.28 -44.94
N GLU A 13 -12.78 -1.91 -44.74
CA GLU A 13 -13.26 -0.51 -44.68
C GLU A 13 -12.91 0.20 -43.35
N SER A 14 -12.55 -0.52 -42.29
CA SER A 14 -12.29 0.08 -40.98
C SER A 14 -10.90 0.71 -40.86
N ASP A 15 -10.83 1.89 -40.25
CA ASP A 15 -9.55 2.49 -39.83
C ASP A 15 -9.12 2.01 -38.43
N TRP A 16 -10.08 1.67 -37.58
CA TRP A 16 -9.87 1.26 -36.19
C TRP A 16 -10.47 -0.11 -35.92
N LEU A 17 -9.67 -0.99 -35.32
CA LEU A 17 -10.07 -2.31 -34.86
C LEU A 17 -9.85 -2.38 -33.35
N ILE A 18 -10.94 -2.42 -32.58
CA ILE A 18 -10.88 -2.42 -31.11
C ILE A 18 -11.34 -3.78 -30.59
N PHE A 19 -10.45 -4.49 -29.90
CA PHE A 19 -10.73 -5.76 -29.24
C PHE A 19 -10.90 -5.57 -27.74
N ALA A 20 -11.93 -6.19 -27.17
CA ALA A 20 -12.06 -6.35 -25.74
C ALA A 20 -11.88 -7.82 -25.41
N MET A 21 -10.78 -8.16 -24.72
CA MET A 21 -10.42 -9.55 -24.43
C MET A 21 -10.39 -9.83 -22.93
N LEU A 22 -10.75 -11.06 -22.56
CA LEU A 22 -10.60 -11.59 -21.21
C LEU A 22 -9.35 -12.48 -21.15
N ASN A 23 -9.41 -13.59 -20.44
CA ASN A 23 -8.37 -14.61 -20.45
C ASN A 23 -8.49 -15.55 -21.65
N VAL A 24 -7.36 -16.12 -22.06
CA VAL A 24 -7.28 -17.20 -23.03
C VAL A 24 -7.27 -18.53 -22.26
N ASP A 25 -8.29 -19.35 -22.48
CA ASP A 25 -8.53 -20.65 -21.86
C ASP A 25 -9.22 -21.54 -22.91
N VAL A 26 -8.43 -22.11 -23.81
CA VAL A 26 -8.93 -22.88 -24.96
C VAL A 26 -9.52 -24.23 -24.56
N GLU A 27 -9.11 -24.78 -23.40
CA GLU A 27 -9.64 -26.04 -22.87
C GLU A 27 -11.11 -25.89 -22.47
N ARG A 28 -11.44 -24.81 -21.75
CA ARG A 28 -12.81 -24.54 -21.31
C ARG A 28 -13.62 -23.76 -22.33
N TYR A 29 -12.97 -22.87 -23.08
CA TYR A 29 -13.60 -21.98 -24.06
C TYR A 29 -12.79 -22.00 -25.37
N PRO A 30 -13.13 -22.90 -26.32
CA PRO A 30 -12.34 -23.10 -27.55
C PRO A 30 -12.13 -21.87 -28.43
N ASN A 31 -12.95 -20.84 -28.29
CA ASN A 31 -12.85 -19.58 -29.04
C ASN A 31 -12.23 -18.43 -28.22
N SER A 32 -11.71 -18.67 -27.02
CA SER A 32 -11.09 -17.64 -26.18
C SER A 32 -9.81 -17.06 -26.79
N ASP A 33 -9.16 -17.80 -27.69
CA ASP A 33 -7.96 -17.38 -28.43
C ASP A 33 -8.26 -16.60 -29.71
N VAL A 34 -9.53 -16.21 -29.97
CA VAL A 34 -9.95 -15.62 -31.25
C VAL A 34 -9.14 -14.38 -31.63
N VAL A 35 -8.75 -13.55 -30.65
CA VAL A 35 -7.91 -12.36 -30.89
C VAL A 35 -6.52 -12.79 -31.36
N LYS A 36 -5.92 -13.78 -30.71
CA LYS A 36 -4.61 -14.34 -31.11
C LYS A 36 -4.66 -14.89 -32.54
N ARG A 37 -5.67 -15.70 -32.84
CA ARG A 37 -5.89 -16.24 -34.20
C ARG A 37 -6.10 -15.14 -35.22
N PHE A 38 -6.89 -14.12 -34.89
CA PHE A 38 -7.14 -12.98 -35.77
C PHE A 38 -5.85 -12.24 -36.13
N LEU A 39 -5.04 -11.87 -35.13
CA LEU A 39 -3.76 -11.19 -35.35
C LEU A 39 -2.81 -12.05 -36.20
N ARG A 40 -2.70 -13.35 -35.89
CA ARG A 40 -1.85 -14.27 -36.66
C ARG A 40 -2.29 -14.47 -38.11
N GLN A 41 -3.59 -14.49 -38.38
CA GLN A 41 -4.12 -14.79 -39.71
C GLN A 41 -4.22 -13.55 -40.60
N ARG A 42 -4.31 -12.34 -40.02
CA ARG A 42 -4.62 -11.12 -40.74
C ARG A 42 -3.56 -10.02 -40.64
N GLY A 43 -2.36 -10.31 -40.12
CA GLY A 43 -1.30 -9.32 -39.94
C GLY A 43 -1.10 -8.37 -41.14
N ASP A 44 -1.08 -8.90 -42.37
CA ASP A 44 -0.91 -8.09 -43.58
C ASP A 44 -2.09 -7.12 -43.84
N GLN A 45 -3.32 -7.50 -43.47
CA GLN A 45 -4.52 -6.64 -43.59
C GLN A 45 -4.58 -5.56 -42.50
N LEU A 46 -3.78 -5.69 -41.45
CA LEU A 46 -3.71 -4.72 -40.35
C LEU A 46 -2.75 -3.57 -40.63
N VAL A 47 -1.95 -3.66 -41.70
CA VAL A 47 -1.01 -2.60 -42.08
C VAL A 47 -1.77 -1.29 -42.32
N GLY A 48 -1.37 -0.24 -41.60
CA GLY A 48 -1.99 1.09 -41.66
C GLY A 48 -3.25 1.27 -40.82
N LYS A 49 -3.80 0.19 -40.22
CA LYS A 49 -4.97 0.26 -39.33
C LYS A 49 -4.55 0.50 -37.88
N GLN A 50 -5.43 1.15 -37.11
CA GLN A 50 -5.27 1.35 -35.67
C GLN A 50 -5.82 0.15 -34.92
N VAL A 51 -4.93 -0.76 -34.51
CA VAL A 51 -5.33 -2.00 -33.81
C VAL A 51 -5.15 -1.80 -32.30
N VAL A 52 -6.26 -1.88 -31.58
CA VAL A 52 -6.33 -1.60 -30.14
C VAL A 52 -6.83 -2.83 -29.41
N VAL A 53 -6.16 -3.21 -28.32
CA VAL A 53 -6.64 -4.27 -27.43
C VAL A 53 -6.85 -3.73 -26.02
N LEU A 54 -8.04 -3.98 -25.49
CA LEU A 54 -8.42 -3.74 -24.10
C LEU A 54 -8.38 -5.09 -23.36
N GLY A 55 -7.36 -5.29 -22.54
CA GLY A 55 -7.23 -6.45 -21.65
C GLY A 55 -8.11 -6.28 -20.42
N LEU A 56 -9.30 -6.87 -20.42
CA LEU A 56 -10.27 -6.78 -19.32
C LEU A 56 -9.99 -7.77 -18.17
N ASN A 57 -8.90 -8.51 -18.28
CA ASN A 57 -8.39 -9.45 -17.27
C ASN A 57 -6.86 -9.28 -17.19
N ALA A 58 -6.11 -10.34 -16.89
CA ALA A 58 -4.65 -10.33 -16.87
C ALA A 58 -4.04 -9.86 -18.22
N PRO A 59 -2.95 -9.07 -18.21
CA PRO A 59 -2.41 -8.44 -19.42
C PRO A 59 -1.42 -9.32 -20.20
N TYR A 60 -1.12 -10.54 -19.78
CA TYR A 60 -0.01 -11.35 -20.34
C TYR A 60 -0.44 -12.43 -21.34
N PHE A 61 -1.68 -12.38 -21.86
CA PHE A 61 -2.18 -13.41 -22.78
C PHE A 61 -1.68 -13.27 -24.23
N LEU A 62 -1.22 -12.07 -24.60
CA LEU A 62 -0.59 -11.80 -25.89
C LEU A 62 0.93 -11.87 -25.77
N ASP A 63 1.58 -12.46 -26.76
CA ASP A 63 3.05 -12.48 -26.83
C ASP A 63 3.62 -11.24 -27.55
N ALA A 64 4.95 -11.13 -27.57
CA ALA A 64 5.63 -10.01 -28.20
C ALA A 64 5.37 -9.90 -29.71
N THR A 65 5.13 -11.02 -30.40
CA THR A 65 4.82 -11.05 -31.83
C THR A 65 3.44 -10.47 -32.08
N GLU A 66 2.46 -10.86 -31.28
CA GLU A 66 1.08 -10.36 -31.35
C GLU A 66 1.02 -8.88 -30.97
N ILE A 67 1.73 -8.48 -29.91
CA ILE A 67 1.78 -7.09 -29.45
C ILE A 67 2.47 -6.18 -30.47
N SER A 68 3.45 -6.67 -31.23
CA SER A 68 4.12 -5.89 -32.28
C SER A 68 3.19 -5.43 -33.40
N GLN A 69 2.03 -6.08 -33.57
CA GLN A 69 1.02 -5.72 -34.56
C GLN A 69 0.01 -4.69 -34.03
N LEU A 70 0.07 -4.37 -32.73
CA LEU A 70 -0.89 -3.48 -32.08
C LEU A 70 -0.39 -2.05 -32.10
N THR A 71 -1.32 -1.11 -32.25
CA THR A 71 -1.06 0.31 -32.03
C THR A 71 -1.15 0.66 -30.56
N THR A 72 -2.05 0.03 -29.81
CA THR A 72 -2.25 0.31 -28.38
C THR A 72 -2.75 -0.92 -27.65
N TYR A 73 -2.14 -1.20 -26.50
CA TYR A 73 -2.58 -2.24 -25.58
C TYR A 73 -2.81 -1.66 -24.18
N LEU A 74 -4.06 -1.74 -23.70
CA LEU A 74 -4.46 -1.22 -22.40
C LEU A 74 -4.84 -2.38 -21.47
N GLY A 75 -4.11 -2.52 -20.37
CA GLY A 75 -4.50 -3.39 -19.25
C GLY A 75 -5.59 -2.70 -18.42
N VAL A 76 -6.84 -3.10 -18.62
CA VAL A 76 -8.02 -2.52 -17.96
C VAL A 76 -8.38 -3.29 -16.68
N TYR A 77 -8.11 -4.60 -16.61
CA TYR A 77 -8.34 -5.46 -15.44
C TYR A 77 -9.79 -5.60 -14.96
N GLY A 78 -10.75 -5.03 -15.67
CA GLY A 78 -12.16 -5.09 -15.30
C GLY A 78 -13.08 -5.04 -16.51
N LYS A 79 -14.25 -5.67 -16.38
CA LYS A 79 -15.27 -5.78 -17.42
C LYS A 79 -16.59 -5.08 -17.09
N THR A 80 -16.63 -4.33 -15.98
CA THR A 80 -17.81 -3.56 -15.60
C THR A 80 -17.81 -2.22 -16.33
N GLN A 81 -18.98 -1.57 -16.38
CA GLN A 81 -19.18 -0.32 -17.12
C GLN A 81 -18.15 0.78 -16.77
N PRO A 82 -17.80 1.06 -15.49
CA PRO A 82 -16.81 2.11 -15.17
C PRO A 82 -15.43 1.84 -15.78
N PHE A 83 -15.01 0.58 -15.85
CA PHE A 83 -13.73 0.18 -16.44
C PHE A 83 -13.74 0.37 -17.95
N LEU A 84 -14.82 -0.01 -18.62
CA LEU A 84 -14.97 0.16 -20.06
C LEU A 84 -15.05 1.64 -20.44
N GLU A 85 -15.79 2.46 -19.69
CA GLU A 85 -15.87 3.91 -19.91
C GLU A 85 -14.49 4.57 -19.76
N ASN A 86 -13.72 4.21 -18.72
CA ASN A 86 -12.38 4.73 -18.53
C ASN A 86 -11.40 4.26 -19.61
N ALA A 87 -11.50 3.01 -20.08
CA ALA A 87 -10.67 2.49 -21.16
C ALA A 87 -10.92 3.26 -22.48
N VAL A 88 -12.19 3.52 -22.81
CA VAL A 88 -12.57 4.30 -23.99
C VAL A 88 -12.10 5.76 -23.83
N ARG A 89 -12.31 6.37 -22.66
CA ARG A 89 -11.82 7.73 -22.35
C ARG A 89 -10.29 7.84 -22.51
N ALA A 90 -9.53 6.86 -22.01
CA ALA A 90 -8.08 6.81 -22.17
C ALA A 90 -7.68 6.65 -23.64
N LEU A 91 -8.38 5.81 -24.40
CA LEU A 91 -8.13 5.60 -25.83
C LEU A 91 -8.31 6.90 -26.63
N PHE A 92 -9.36 7.66 -26.31
CA PHE A 92 -9.63 8.98 -26.88
C PHE A 92 -8.90 10.12 -26.17
N ARG A 93 -7.87 9.81 -25.36
CA ARG A 93 -6.95 10.76 -24.71
C ARG A 93 -7.64 11.79 -23.81
N ALA A 94 -8.77 11.45 -23.20
CA ALA A 94 -9.39 12.28 -22.17
C ALA A 94 -8.52 12.42 -20.91
N PHE A 95 -7.63 11.43 -20.68
CA PHE A 95 -6.57 11.46 -19.68
C PHE A 95 -5.45 10.49 -20.09
N THR A 96 -4.29 10.59 -19.45
CA THR A 96 -3.15 9.67 -19.65
C THR A 96 -3.11 8.63 -18.53
N PRO A 97 -3.16 7.32 -18.84
CA PRO A 97 -2.99 6.30 -17.81
C PRO A 97 -1.57 6.29 -17.25
N GLU A 98 -1.44 6.44 -15.93
CA GLU A 98 -0.15 6.44 -15.21
C GLU A 98 0.19 5.04 -14.64
N GLY A 99 -0.78 4.14 -14.61
CA GLY A 99 -0.63 2.82 -14.02
C GLY A 99 0.45 1.96 -14.68
N ALA A 100 1.10 1.14 -13.87
CA ALA A 100 2.10 0.19 -14.30
C ALA A 100 1.66 -1.23 -13.87
N PRO A 101 1.73 -2.26 -14.74
CA PRO A 101 1.19 -3.57 -14.44
C PRO A 101 1.99 -4.25 -13.31
N PRO A 102 1.32 -4.98 -12.38
CA PRO A 102 1.97 -5.67 -11.26
C PRO A 102 2.58 -7.02 -11.65
N VAL A 103 2.66 -7.30 -12.94
CA VAL A 103 3.13 -8.56 -13.54
C VAL A 103 3.90 -8.23 -14.82
N ASP A 104 4.66 -9.21 -15.31
CA ASP A 104 5.36 -9.14 -16.58
C ASP A 104 4.35 -9.06 -17.75
N VAL A 105 4.62 -8.16 -18.68
CA VAL A 105 3.84 -8.01 -19.92
C VAL A 105 4.81 -7.99 -21.11
N PRO A 106 5.17 -9.18 -21.65
CA PRO A 106 6.11 -9.30 -22.76
C PRO A 106 5.72 -8.42 -23.95
N GLY A 107 6.70 -7.97 -24.73
CA GLY A 107 6.44 -7.15 -25.92
C GLY A 107 6.02 -5.70 -25.66
N THR A 108 5.95 -5.28 -24.39
CA THR A 108 5.66 -3.89 -24.01
C THR A 108 6.85 -3.27 -23.27
N ARG A 109 6.76 -1.97 -22.97
CA ARG A 109 7.67 -1.28 -22.03
C ARG A 109 7.67 -1.87 -20.61
N PHE A 110 6.75 -2.79 -20.33
CA PHE A 110 6.55 -3.45 -19.04
C PHE A 110 6.94 -4.93 -19.07
N ALA A 111 7.87 -5.32 -19.94
CA ALA A 111 8.27 -6.72 -20.15
C ALA A 111 8.70 -7.44 -18.87
N THR A 112 9.44 -6.78 -17.97
CA THR A 112 10.02 -7.41 -16.78
C THR A 112 9.78 -6.57 -15.53
N LEU A 113 9.06 -7.15 -14.57
CA LEU A 113 8.67 -6.54 -13.31
C LEU A 113 9.89 -6.32 -12.41
N THR A 114 10.76 -7.32 -12.29
CA THR A 114 11.97 -7.23 -11.45
C THR A 114 12.86 -6.06 -11.88
N GLU A 115 13.04 -5.87 -13.19
CA GLU A 115 13.81 -4.74 -13.72
C GLU A 115 13.15 -3.40 -13.38
N ARG A 116 11.82 -3.34 -13.45
CA ARG A 116 11.07 -2.12 -13.13
C ARG A 116 11.09 -1.74 -11.66
N LEU A 117 11.10 -2.74 -10.78
CA LEU A 117 11.21 -2.57 -9.33
C LEU A 117 12.66 -2.36 -8.87
N SER A 118 13.65 -2.52 -9.77
CA SER A 118 15.05 -2.20 -9.47
C SER A 118 15.26 -0.68 -9.38
N ALA A 119 16.28 -0.27 -8.63
CA ALA A 119 16.64 1.13 -8.46
C ALA A 119 16.94 1.80 -9.82
N ASP A 120 16.43 3.01 -10.02
CA ASP A 120 16.66 3.80 -11.22
C ASP A 120 18.05 4.45 -11.18
N ALA A 121 18.97 3.96 -12.01
CA ALA A 121 20.34 4.47 -12.09
C ALA A 121 20.44 5.91 -12.61
N ASN A 122 19.37 6.45 -13.22
CA ASN A 122 19.34 7.84 -13.68
C ASN A 122 18.89 8.82 -12.59
N ARG A 123 18.48 8.33 -11.42
CA ARG A 123 18.08 9.18 -10.29
C ARG A 123 19.21 9.27 -9.26
N PRO A 124 19.54 10.47 -8.78
CA PRO A 124 20.52 10.62 -7.71
C PRO A 124 19.99 9.94 -6.43
N ILE A 125 20.87 9.27 -5.71
CA ILE A 125 20.58 8.68 -4.40
C ILE A 125 21.28 9.52 -3.34
N GLU A 126 20.51 10.03 -2.38
CA GLU A 126 21.05 10.78 -1.26
C GLU A 126 21.74 9.85 -0.26
N ILE A 127 22.89 10.29 0.26
CA ILE A 127 23.59 9.64 1.37
C ILE A 127 23.92 10.69 2.43
N ASN A 128 23.51 10.41 3.66
CA ASN A 128 23.68 11.28 4.81
C ASN A 128 24.44 10.53 5.90
N LEU A 129 25.49 11.15 6.41
CA LEU A 129 26.30 10.64 7.51
C LEU A 129 25.99 11.46 8.76
N SER A 130 25.71 10.79 9.88
CA SER A 130 25.48 11.42 11.17
C SER A 130 26.24 10.75 12.30
N LEU A 131 26.56 11.51 13.34
CA LEU A 131 27.13 11.05 14.60
C LEU A 131 26.23 11.58 15.71
N ASP A 132 25.73 10.71 16.58
CA ASP A 132 24.77 11.07 17.64
C ASP A 132 23.58 11.90 17.12
N ASP A 133 23.02 11.48 15.97
CA ASP A 133 21.92 12.12 15.24
C ASP A 133 22.19 13.56 14.74
N GLN A 134 23.45 14.01 14.82
CA GLN A 134 23.89 15.27 14.23
C GLN A 134 24.52 15.03 12.85
N PRO A 135 24.21 15.85 11.83
CA PRO A 135 24.74 15.66 10.49
C PRO A 135 26.24 15.97 10.45
N VAL A 136 27.00 15.08 9.82
CA VAL A 136 28.44 15.20 9.62
C VAL A 136 28.74 15.55 8.16
N ALA A 137 28.15 14.81 7.23
CA ALA A 137 28.38 15.02 5.79
C ALA A 137 27.23 14.46 4.95
N SER A 138 27.05 15.00 3.74
CA SER A 138 26.07 14.52 2.76
C SER A 138 26.54 14.82 1.33
N ASN A 139 26.11 14.02 0.35
CA ASN A 139 26.39 14.28 -1.07
C ASN A 139 25.55 15.43 -1.64
N THR A 140 24.48 15.85 -0.96
CA THR A 140 23.70 17.05 -1.28
C THR A 140 24.13 18.28 -0.50
N GLY A 141 25.16 18.15 0.35
CA GLY A 141 25.59 19.16 1.30
C GLY A 141 24.86 19.04 2.65
N VAL A 142 25.46 19.60 3.70
CA VAL A 142 24.84 19.67 5.03
C VAL A 142 24.02 20.96 5.10
N GLU A 143 22.71 20.86 5.33
CA GLU A 143 21.84 22.04 5.49
C GLU A 143 22.09 22.73 6.84
N GLY A 144 22.45 24.01 6.79
CA GLY A 144 22.58 24.89 7.96
C GLY A 144 24.02 25.18 8.39
N ASP A 145 24.20 26.24 9.18
CA ASP A 145 25.46 26.64 9.84
C ASP A 145 25.76 25.73 11.06
N ALA A 146 25.40 24.45 10.96
CA ALA A 146 25.61 23.49 12.03
C ALA A 146 27.12 23.32 12.25
N PRO A 147 27.63 23.46 13.49
CA PRO A 147 29.06 23.32 13.75
C PRO A 147 29.50 21.92 13.33
N ALA A 148 30.54 21.85 12.47
CA ALA A 148 31.13 20.58 12.08
C ALA A 148 31.59 19.82 13.34
N ILE A 149 30.92 18.72 13.65
CA ILE A 149 31.26 17.91 14.81
C ILE A 149 32.53 17.13 14.48
N PRO A 150 33.56 17.20 15.33
CA PRO A 150 34.77 16.41 15.13
C PRO A 150 34.44 14.93 15.30
N VAL A 151 34.67 14.15 14.24
CA VAL A 151 34.57 12.69 14.26
C VAL A 151 35.92 12.11 14.65
N HIS A 152 35.95 11.18 15.59
CA HIS A 152 37.16 10.56 16.11
C HIS A 152 37.23 9.06 15.80
N ALA A 153 38.44 8.49 15.83
CA ALA A 153 38.62 7.05 15.81
C ALA A 153 37.97 6.42 17.06
N GLY A 154 37.20 5.37 16.88
CA GLY A 154 36.35 4.75 17.90
C GLY A 154 34.87 5.14 17.76
N ASP A 155 34.55 6.19 17.01
CA ASP A 155 33.16 6.58 16.76
C ASP A 155 32.46 5.63 15.77
N ALA A 156 31.13 5.61 15.85
CA ALA A 156 30.27 4.90 14.91
C ALA A 156 29.46 5.90 14.10
N VAL A 157 29.83 6.10 12.83
CA VAL A 157 29.12 7.04 11.95
C VAL A 157 27.93 6.33 11.30
N ARG A 158 26.75 6.85 11.56
CA ARG A 158 25.49 6.39 11.00
C ARG A 158 25.35 6.87 9.57
N THR A 159 25.36 5.93 8.64
CA THR A 159 25.20 6.20 7.21
C THR A 159 23.79 5.83 6.77
N ARG A 160 23.02 6.82 6.32
CA ARG A 160 21.65 6.68 5.82
C ARG A 160 21.62 6.94 4.31
N VAL A 161 21.08 6.00 3.54
CA VAL A 161 20.95 6.05 2.08
C VAL A 161 19.48 6.05 1.69
N GLY A 162 19.09 6.95 0.79
CA GLY A 162 17.74 7.05 0.25
C GLY A 162 16.96 8.28 0.73
N PRO A 163 15.72 8.46 0.24
CA PRO A 163 14.88 7.44 -0.40
C PRO A 163 15.36 7.03 -1.80
N VAL A 164 15.42 5.71 -2.05
CA VAL A 164 15.75 5.12 -3.34
C VAL A 164 14.47 4.87 -4.12
N TYR A 165 14.46 5.27 -5.39
CA TYR A 165 13.32 5.13 -6.28
C TYR A 165 13.55 4.05 -7.34
N ASP A 166 12.50 3.30 -7.65
CA ASP A 166 12.43 2.33 -8.74
C ASP A 166 12.24 3.03 -10.10
N ARG A 167 12.30 2.26 -11.18
CA ARG A 167 12.12 2.78 -12.55
C ARG A 167 10.67 3.16 -12.87
N ASN A 168 9.70 2.81 -12.03
CA ASN A 168 8.33 3.30 -12.13
C ASN A 168 8.14 4.64 -11.39
N GLY A 169 9.17 5.13 -10.70
CA GLY A 169 9.14 6.36 -9.91
C GLY A 169 8.56 6.19 -8.49
N HIS A 170 8.32 4.96 -8.04
CA HIS A 170 7.93 4.66 -6.66
C HIS A 170 9.16 4.35 -5.80
N ARG A 171 9.02 4.31 -4.48
CA ARG A 171 10.11 3.84 -3.62
C ARG A 171 10.38 2.36 -3.91
N VAL A 172 11.64 1.96 -3.87
CA VAL A 172 12.01 0.55 -4.05
C VAL A 172 11.33 -0.31 -2.97
N PRO A 173 11.00 -1.58 -3.28
CA PRO A 173 10.41 -2.49 -2.30
C PRO A 173 11.26 -2.65 -1.04
N ASP A 174 10.60 -2.93 0.08
CA ASP A 174 11.28 -3.34 1.31
C ASP A 174 12.12 -4.60 1.06
N GLY A 175 13.29 -4.67 1.70
CA GLY A 175 14.23 -5.77 1.48
C GLY A 175 15.16 -5.58 0.28
N THR A 176 15.13 -4.42 -0.39
CA THR A 176 16.13 -4.10 -1.42
C THR A 176 17.49 -3.95 -0.76
N VAL A 177 18.51 -4.64 -1.29
CA VAL A 177 19.86 -4.63 -0.72
C VAL A 177 20.62 -3.37 -1.11
N VAL A 178 21.18 -2.68 -0.12
CA VAL A 178 22.09 -1.54 -0.27
C VAL A 178 23.47 -1.94 0.22
N THR A 179 24.44 -1.89 -0.68
CA THR A 179 25.84 -2.16 -0.39
C THR A 179 26.54 -0.85 -0.11
N PHE A 180 27.23 -0.76 1.03
CA PHE A 180 28.02 0.41 1.41
C PHE A 180 29.47 0.20 1.02
N LEU A 181 30.08 1.22 0.41
CA LEU A 181 31.48 1.22 0.03
C LEU A 181 32.16 2.33 0.83
N ALA A 182 32.97 1.93 1.80
CA ALA A 182 33.74 2.84 2.65
C ALA A 182 35.23 2.54 2.50
N SER A 183 36.07 3.56 2.38
CA SER A 183 37.53 3.42 2.27
C SER A 183 38.23 4.66 2.81
N TYR A 184 39.45 4.51 3.33
CA TYR A 184 40.29 5.66 3.69
C TYR A 184 41.05 6.18 2.47
N GLU A 185 41.20 7.50 2.37
CA GLU A 185 41.96 8.12 1.30
C GLU A 185 43.42 7.64 1.28
N GLY A 186 43.89 7.20 0.11
CA GLY A 186 45.23 6.63 -0.07
C GLY A 186 45.32 5.12 0.16
N GLU A 187 44.26 4.48 0.65
CA GLU A 187 44.17 3.03 0.78
C GLU A 187 43.31 2.43 -0.35
N ALA A 188 43.79 1.33 -0.93
CA ALA A 188 43.02 0.57 -1.93
C ALA A 188 42.00 -0.39 -1.29
N THR A 189 42.13 -0.67 0.01
CA THR A 189 41.29 -1.62 0.72
C THR A 189 40.04 -0.93 1.26
N ALA A 190 38.88 -1.39 0.82
CA ALA A 190 37.61 -0.95 1.41
C ALA A 190 37.40 -1.58 2.79
N LEU A 191 36.75 -0.84 3.69
CA LEU A 191 36.23 -1.38 4.94
C LEU A 191 35.16 -2.42 4.62
N ASN A 192 35.14 -3.48 5.43
CA ASN A 192 34.07 -4.47 5.35
C ASN A 192 32.81 -3.92 6.05
N VAL A 193 31.89 -3.36 5.27
CA VAL A 193 30.61 -2.86 5.77
C VAL A 193 29.51 -3.81 5.30
N GLU A 194 28.79 -4.40 6.24
CA GLU A 194 27.71 -5.34 5.93
C GLU A 194 26.56 -4.62 5.19
N PRO A 195 25.99 -5.19 4.12
CA PRO A 195 24.88 -4.59 3.38
C PRO A 195 23.62 -4.40 4.23
N ALA A 196 22.85 -3.34 4.02
CA ALA A 196 21.58 -3.13 4.72
C ALA A 196 20.38 -3.30 3.78
N LEU A 197 19.23 -3.64 4.35
CA LEU A 197 17.97 -3.77 3.62
C LEU A 197 17.19 -2.46 3.70
N THR A 198 16.56 -2.07 2.59
CA THR A 198 15.67 -0.92 2.58
C THR A 198 14.39 -1.19 3.37
N ARG A 199 13.90 -0.15 4.05
CA ARG A 199 12.55 -0.04 4.58
C ARG A 199 11.99 1.32 4.18
N ASP A 200 10.84 1.32 3.51
CA ASP A 200 10.26 2.54 2.90
C ASP A 200 11.29 3.26 2.00
N GLY A 201 12.02 2.49 1.19
CA GLY A 201 13.05 3.00 0.27
C GLY A 201 14.33 3.54 0.93
N VAL A 202 14.50 3.43 2.25
CA VAL A 202 15.68 3.94 2.97
C VAL A 202 16.43 2.79 3.62
N ALA A 203 17.77 2.79 3.52
CA ALA A 203 18.63 1.86 4.22
C ALA A 203 19.61 2.61 5.14
N GLN A 204 19.96 2.01 6.26
CA GLN A 204 20.85 2.63 7.24
C GLN A 204 21.84 1.62 7.79
N ARG A 205 23.08 2.06 8.03
CA ARG A 205 24.13 1.25 8.62
C ARG A 205 25.10 2.12 9.43
N ASP A 206 25.50 1.64 10.59
CA ASP A 206 26.54 2.29 11.40
C ASP A 206 27.92 1.73 10.97
N ILE A 207 28.87 2.63 10.70
CA ILE A 207 30.25 2.31 10.27
C ILE A 207 31.19 2.66 11.42
N PHE A 208 31.85 1.64 11.99
CA PHE A 208 32.83 1.83 13.05
C PHE A 208 34.18 2.29 12.49
N LEU A 209 34.72 3.37 13.06
CA LEU A 209 35.95 3.98 12.61
C LEU A 209 37.12 3.50 13.47
N GLU A 210 38.02 2.68 12.92
CA GLU A 210 39.12 2.11 13.70
C GLU A 210 40.34 3.04 13.84
N ARG A 211 40.47 4.04 12.97
CA ARG A 211 41.63 4.92 12.86
C ARG A 211 41.26 6.30 12.32
N GLY A 212 42.12 7.29 12.53
CA GLY A 212 42.03 8.59 11.90
C GLY A 212 42.37 8.55 10.41
N GLY A 213 41.95 9.59 9.68
CA GLY A 213 42.13 9.74 8.24
C GLY A 213 40.92 10.37 7.54
N VAL A 214 40.96 10.48 6.22
CA VAL A 214 39.79 10.92 5.43
C VAL A 214 39.01 9.69 4.99
N LEU A 215 37.84 9.48 5.59
CA LEU A 215 36.92 8.42 5.22
C LEU A 215 36.10 8.85 4.00
N ARG A 216 36.07 8.02 2.95
CA ARG A 216 35.21 8.18 1.77
C ARG A 216 34.11 7.14 1.81
N VAL A 217 32.86 7.58 1.78
CA VAL A 217 31.68 6.72 1.85
C VAL A 217 30.78 6.93 0.65
N SER A 218 30.39 5.84 0.00
CA SER A 218 29.39 5.80 -1.06
C SER A 218 28.51 4.56 -0.87
N ALA A 219 27.42 4.48 -1.61
CA ALA A 219 26.57 3.30 -1.61
C ALA A 219 26.11 2.93 -3.02
N GLN A 220 25.77 1.66 -3.18
CA GLN A 220 25.27 1.08 -4.41
C GLN A 220 24.00 0.26 -4.15
N VAL A 221 23.02 0.42 -5.04
CA VAL A 221 21.74 -0.29 -5.00
C VAL A 221 21.46 -0.79 -6.41
N HIS A 222 21.58 -2.10 -6.66
CA HIS A 222 21.57 -2.67 -8.00
C HIS A 222 22.60 -1.98 -8.93
N SER A 223 22.12 -1.30 -9.98
CA SER A 223 22.95 -0.53 -10.92
C SER A 223 23.02 0.96 -10.57
N ALA A 224 22.23 1.43 -9.60
CA ALA A 224 22.22 2.82 -9.15
C ALA A 224 23.26 3.04 -8.03
N SER A 225 23.80 4.25 -7.95
CA SER A 225 24.82 4.63 -6.96
C SER A 225 24.57 6.04 -6.43
N THR A 226 25.09 6.32 -5.23
CA THR A 226 25.11 7.68 -4.65
C THR A 226 26.03 8.65 -5.39
N GLY A 227 26.81 8.17 -6.37
CA GLY A 227 27.73 8.97 -7.17
C GLY A 227 29.10 9.13 -6.50
N GLU A 228 29.66 10.34 -6.57
CA GLU A 228 30.93 10.66 -5.94
C GLU A 228 30.87 10.40 -4.42
N PRO A 229 31.90 9.75 -3.83
CA PRO A 229 31.92 9.46 -2.41
C PRO A 229 31.93 10.72 -1.54
N VAL A 230 31.17 10.69 -0.45
CA VAL A 230 31.19 11.72 0.59
C VAL A 230 32.42 11.53 1.47
N SER A 231 33.16 12.61 1.72
CA SER A 231 34.39 12.59 2.51
C SER A 231 34.16 13.14 3.91
N VAL A 232 34.68 12.46 4.93
CA VAL A 232 34.64 12.86 6.34
C VAL A 232 36.04 12.79 6.93
N ALA A 233 36.49 13.86 7.59
CA ALA A 233 37.76 13.85 8.32
C ALA A 233 37.57 13.20 9.70
N VAL A 234 38.31 12.12 9.94
CA VAL A 234 38.35 11.37 11.20
C VAL A 234 39.66 11.69 11.93
N LEU A 235 39.55 12.14 13.16
CA LEU A 235 40.68 12.47 14.03
C LEU A 235 41.16 11.22 14.75
N ASP A 236 42.47 11.03 14.90
CA ASP A 236 42.99 9.95 15.75
C ASP A 236 42.60 10.21 17.21
N SER A 237 42.00 9.20 17.84
CA SER A 237 41.83 9.18 19.29
C SER A 237 43.19 8.88 19.91
N GLY A 238 43.82 9.89 20.50
CA GLY A 238 45.08 9.76 21.23
C GLY A 238 44.94 9.00 22.55
N VAL A 239 44.35 7.80 22.56
CA VAL A 239 44.19 6.96 23.76
C VAL A 239 44.42 5.49 23.42
N ALA A 240 45.41 4.89 24.09
CA ALA A 240 45.79 3.48 23.99
C ALA A 240 44.65 2.53 24.43
N PRO A 241 44.56 1.31 23.87
CA PRO A 241 43.52 0.35 24.25
C PRO A 241 43.76 -0.15 25.68
N VAL A 242 42.81 0.13 26.58
CA VAL A 242 42.74 -0.51 27.91
C VAL A 242 42.07 -1.86 27.74
N ALA A 243 42.81 -2.92 28.01
CA ALA A 243 42.30 -4.29 28.08
C ALA A 243 41.29 -4.41 29.23
N ASN A 244 40.05 -4.79 28.90
CA ASN A 244 39.07 -5.20 29.89
C ASN A 244 39.19 -6.71 30.12
N ASP A 245 39.70 -7.07 31.29
CA ASP A 245 39.74 -8.44 31.79
C ASP A 245 38.40 -8.81 32.46
N ALA A 246 38.07 -10.09 32.39
CA ALA A 246 36.78 -10.67 32.72
C ALA A 246 36.51 -10.72 34.23
N GLY A 247 35.23 -10.67 34.61
CA GLY A 247 34.77 -10.92 35.98
C GLY A 247 33.32 -11.40 36.03
N LEU A 248 33.11 -12.70 35.85
CA LEU A 248 31.87 -13.42 36.17
C LEU A 248 31.67 -13.47 37.68
N ALA A 249 30.50 -13.07 38.18
CA ALA A 249 29.95 -13.56 39.45
C ALA A 249 28.42 -13.44 39.44
N GLY A 250 27.75 -14.59 39.43
CA GLY A 250 26.33 -14.68 39.73
C GLY A 250 26.09 -14.87 41.23
N ALA A 251 24.96 -14.37 41.73
CA ALA A 251 24.28 -14.94 42.88
C ALA A 251 22.81 -14.50 42.89
N SER A 252 21.94 -15.48 43.10
CA SER A 252 20.48 -15.37 43.22
C SER A 252 20.07 -15.26 44.70
N SER A 253 18.82 -14.84 44.91
CA SER A 253 17.97 -14.99 46.10
C SER A 253 18.12 -13.94 47.21
N ALA A 254 17.08 -13.14 47.43
CA ALA A 254 16.05 -13.42 48.44
C ALA A 254 15.09 -12.22 48.57
N ASN A 255 13.78 -12.51 48.48
CA ASN A 255 12.72 -11.63 48.97
C ASN A 255 12.50 -11.95 50.46
N PRO A 256 12.18 -10.96 51.31
CA PRO A 256 10.88 -11.04 51.98
C PRO A 256 10.13 -9.70 52.05
N ALA A 257 8.80 -9.83 52.01
CA ALA A 257 7.80 -8.79 52.13
C ALA A 257 7.80 -8.10 53.52
N GLU A 258 7.47 -6.81 53.57
CA GLU A 258 6.21 -6.34 54.17
C GLU A 258 5.93 -4.83 53.93
N SER A 259 4.72 -4.60 53.43
CA SER A 259 3.81 -3.46 53.53
C SER A 259 4.16 -2.27 54.45
N MET A 260 4.03 -1.04 53.93
CA MET A 260 3.03 -0.07 54.42
C MET A 260 2.75 1.04 53.39
N ALA A 261 1.47 1.40 53.34
CA ALA A 261 0.81 2.22 52.34
C ALA A 261 1.06 3.74 52.47
N THR A 262 0.89 4.49 51.38
CA THR A 262 0.17 5.78 51.39
C THR A 262 -0.46 6.12 50.02
N ALA A 263 -1.80 6.22 50.05
CA ALA A 263 -2.78 7.00 49.24
C ALA A 263 -2.29 7.73 47.96
N THR A 264 -2.85 7.45 46.77
CA THR A 264 -4.12 7.97 46.20
C THR A 264 -3.83 8.99 45.10
N ASP A 265 -4.00 8.60 43.84
CA ASP A 265 -5.16 9.01 43.02
C ASP A 265 -5.06 8.30 41.65
N ALA A 266 -5.62 7.10 41.59
CA ALA A 266 -5.76 6.34 40.34
C ALA A 266 -7.22 6.45 39.94
N ALA A 267 -7.45 7.06 38.78
CA ALA A 267 -8.74 7.14 38.11
C ALA A 267 -9.47 5.78 38.21
N ALA A 268 -10.68 5.83 38.76
CA ALA A 268 -11.52 4.66 38.96
C ALA A 268 -11.59 3.82 37.67
N PRO A 269 -11.35 2.50 37.74
CA PRO A 269 -11.73 1.60 36.67
C PRO A 269 -13.24 1.73 36.49
N LEU A 270 -13.67 2.05 35.27
CA LEU A 270 -15.08 1.93 34.88
C LEU A 270 -15.48 0.47 35.10
N GLU A 271 -16.23 0.20 36.16
CA GLU A 271 -16.90 -1.08 36.37
C GLU A 271 -17.60 -1.48 35.06
N PRO A 272 -17.28 -2.63 34.46
CA PRO A 272 -18.00 -3.11 33.30
C PRO A 272 -19.42 -3.44 33.74
N LEU A 273 -20.32 -2.47 33.59
CA LEU A 273 -21.75 -2.70 33.71
C LEU A 273 -22.09 -3.86 32.78
N HIS A 274 -22.49 -4.98 33.36
CA HIS A 274 -22.80 -6.26 32.71
C HIS A 274 -24.10 -6.14 31.88
N ARG A 275 -24.12 -5.18 30.94
CA ARG A 275 -25.27 -4.80 30.09
C ARG A 275 -25.24 -5.48 28.73
N VAL A 276 -24.16 -6.19 28.40
CA VAL A 276 -23.96 -6.88 27.12
C VAL A 276 -23.86 -8.38 27.39
N ASN A 277 -24.89 -9.13 26.98
CA ASN A 277 -24.95 -10.58 27.03
C ASN A 277 -25.18 -11.12 25.61
N ILE A 278 -24.76 -12.35 25.32
CA ILE A 278 -25.09 -13.07 24.08
C ILE A 278 -26.61 -13.03 23.83
N VAL A 279 -27.42 -13.07 24.88
CA VAL A 279 -28.88 -12.93 24.79
C VAL A 279 -29.31 -11.55 24.27
N THR A 280 -28.68 -10.45 24.72
CA THR A 280 -28.99 -9.10 24.20
C THR A 280 -28.50 -8.91 22.76
N LEU A 281 -27.42 -9.61 22.38
CA LEU A 281 -26.94 -9.64 21.00
C LEU A 281 -27.92 -10.38 20.08
N ILE A 282 -28.45 -11.54 20.50
CA ILE A 282 -29.44 -12.29 19.72
C ILE A 282 -30.74 -11.48 19.58
N VAL A 283 -31.21 -10.86 20.67
CA VAL A 283 -32.43 -10.05 20.65
C VAL A 283 -32.26 -8.81 19.76
N SER A 284 -31.11 -8.14 19.78
CA SER A 284 -30.83 -7.01 18.88
C SER A 284 -30.73 -7.44 17.42
N LEU A 285 -30.10 -8.58 17.11
CA LEU A 285 -30.08 -9.14 15.75
C LEU A 285 -31.47 -9.50 15.23
N LEU A 286 -32.31 -10.12 16.06
CA LEU A 286 -33.69 -10.46 15.70
C LEU A 286 -34.54 -9.21 15.50
N THR A 287 -34.36 -8.19 16.34
CA THR A 287 -35.05 -6.90 16.20
C THR A 287 -34.59 -6.19 14.93
N MET A 288 -33.29 -6.22 14.63
CA MET A 288 -32.73 -5.64 13.42
C MET A 288 -33.27 -6.34 12.17
N ALA A 289 -33.32 -7.68 12.16
CA ALA A 289 -33.89 -8.47 11.07
C ALA A 289 -35.41 -8.20 10.89
N ALA A 290 -36.17 -8.15 11.98
CA ALA A 290 -37.60 -7.85 11.93
C ALA A 290 -37.88 -6.42 11.44
N THR A 291 -37.09 -5.45 11.89
CA THR A 291 -37.19 -4.04 11.46
C THR A 291 -36.80 -3.91 9.98
N LEU A 292 -35.72 -4.58 9.55
CA LEU A 292 -35.31 -4.60 8.15
C LEU A 292 -36.39 -5.23 7.26
N GLY A 293 -37.03 -6.30 7.73
CA GLY A 293 -38.15 -6.96 7.04
C GLY A 293 -39.40 -6.09 6.94
N LEU A 294 -39.75 -5.36 8.01
CA LEU A 294 -40.84 -4.38 8.00
C LEU A 294 -40.54 -3.24 7.02
N LEU A 295 -39.32 -2.69 7.06
CA LEU A 295 -38.89 -1.63 6.15
C LEU A 295 -38.89 -2.10 4.69
N LEU A 296 -38.44 -3.31 4.42
CA LEU A 296 -38.50 -3.92 3.09
C LEU A 296 -39.95 -4.04 2.62
N SER A 297 -40.85 -4.53 3.47
CA SER A 297 -42.28 -4.69 3.17
C SER A 297 -42.98 -3.35 2.88
N VAL A 298 -42.66 -2.29 3.63
CA VAL A 298 -43.23 -0.95 3.44
C VAL A 298 -42.59 -0.22 2.25
N GLN A 299 -41.26 -0.27 2.09
CA GLN A 299 -40.54 0.48 1.06
C GLN A 299 -40.63 -0.14 -0.34
N ILE A 300 -40.82 -1.46 -0.47
CA ILE A 300 -41.09 -2.11 -1.77
C ILE A 300 -42.34 -1.51 -2.43
N ARG A 301 -43.31 -1.04 -1.63
CA ARG A 301 -44.58 -0.51 -2.12
C ARG A 301 -44.50 0.95 -2.59
N ILE A 302 -43.44 1.68 -2.24
CA ILE A 302 -43.38 3.15 -2.35
C ILE A 302 -42.16 3.64 -3.15
N MET A 303 -41.02 2.93 -3.19
CA MET A 303 -39.74 3.47 -3.67
C MET A 303 -39.04 2.64 -4.78
N PRO A 304 -38.29 3.28 -5.71
CA PRO A 304 -37.49 2.58 -6.72
C PRO A 304 -36.29 1.82 -6.12
N ARG A 305 -35.95 0.67 -6.72
CA ARG A 305 -35.01 -0.34 -6.17
C ARG A 305 -33.62 0.19 -5.76
N ARG A 306 -33.14 1.28 -6.38
CA ARG A 306 -31.82 1.87 -6.09
C ARG A 306 -31.80 2.67 -4.77
N LEU A 307 -32.88 3.38 -4.46
CA LEU A 307 -33.01 4.15 -3.21
C LEU A 307 -33.20 3.22 -2.00
N LEU A 308 -33.84 2.08 -2.24
CA LEU A 308 -34.12 1.05 -1.23
C LEU A 308 -32.81 0.48 -0.64
N VAL A 309 -31.84 0.12 -1.48
CA VAL A 309 -30.54 -0.40 -1.02
C VAL A 309 -29.77 0.62 -0.18
N HIS A 310 -29.77 1.89 -0.59
CA HIS A 310 -29.09 2.96 0.15
C HIS A 310 -29.75 3.21 1.52
N SER A 311 -31.09 3.24 1.57
CA SER A 311 -31.83 3.37 2.83
C SER A 311 -31.59 2.20 3.79
N MET A 312 -31.45 0.98 3.27
CA MET A 312 -31.17 -0.22 4.09
C MET A 312 -29.76 -0.22 4.67
N LEU A 313 -28.76 0.23 3.91
CA LEU A 313 -27.38 0.33 4.38
C LEU A 313 -27.25 1.37 5.51
N TRP A 314 -27.89 2.53 5.37
CA TRP A 314 -27.91 3.54 6.44
C TRP A 314 -28.63 3.05 7.68
N ALA A 315 -29.78 2.38 7.54
CA ALA A 315 -30.49 1.80 8.67
C ALA A 315 -29.64 0.76 9.43
N LEU A 316 -28.88 -0.08 8.70
CA LEU A 316 -27.97 -1.07 9.30
C LEU A 316 -26.84 -0.40 10.09
N ILE A 317 -26.21 0.62 9.52
CA ILE A 317 -25.10 1.35 10.16
C ILE A 317 -25.58 2.04 11.44
N PHE A 318 -26.71 2.76 11.38
CA PHE A 318 -27.26 3.46 12.55
C PHE A 318 -27.80 2.49 13.61
N GLY A 319 -28.39 1.35 13.22
CA GLY A 319 -28.81 0.31 14.15
C GLY A 319 -27.64 -0.32 14.91
N LEU A 320 -26.55 -0.65 14.21
CA LEU A 320 -25.34 -1.20 14.82
C LEU A 320 -24.66 -0.15 15.73
N SER A 321 -24.57 1.09 15.27
CA SER A 321 -23.99 2.19 16.05
C SER A 321 -24.80 2.47 17.31
N GLY A 322 -26.13 2.41 17.24
CA GLY A 322 -27.02 2.53 18.42
C GLY A 322 -26.82 1.41 19.43
N TYR A 323 -26.64 0.17 18.96
CA TYR A 323 -26.33 -0.98 19.83
C TYR A 323 -24.97 -0.81 20.54
N ILE A 324 -23.94 -0.37 19.80
CA ILE A 324 -22.61 -0.12 20.36
C ILE A 324 -22.68 1.00 21.41
N LEU A 325 -23.37 2.10 21.13
CA LEU A 325 -23.54 3.20 22.08
C LEU A 325 -24.33 2.79 23.33
N TYR A 326 -25.34 1.92 23.19
CA TYR A 326 -26.07 1.35 24.31
C TYR A 326 -25.19 0.42 25.16
N GLY A 327 -24.36 -0.41 24.50
CA GLY A 327 -23.39 -1.30 25.16
C GLY A 327 -22.30 -0.55 25.93
N LEU A 328 -21.86 0.59 25.42
CA LEU A 328 -20.90 1.48 26.10
C LEU A 328 -21.54 2.36 27.18
N GLY A 329 -22.86 2.35 27.35
CA GLY A 329 -23.56 3.20 28.32
C GLY A 329 -23.64 4.70 27.94
N LEU A 330 -23.23 5.05 26.72
CA LEU A 330 -23.22 6.42 26.19
C LEU A 330 -24.56 6.81 25.51
N PHE A 331 -25.55 5.91 25.50
CA PHE A 331 -26.86 6.19 24.92
C PHE A 331 -27.68 7.10 25.86
N PRO A 332 -28.22 8.24 25.38
CA PRO A 332 -29.02 9.13 26.21
C PRO A 332 -30.26 8.40 26.74
N GLY A 333 -30.38 8.29 28.07
CA GLY A 333 -31.45 7.53 28.73
C GLY A 333 -31.23 6.02 28.83
N GLY A 334 -30.06 5.49 28.44
CA GLY A 334 -29.74 4.05 28.50
C GLY A 334 -29.75 3.46 29.92
N GLY A 335 -29.51 4.29 30.95
CA GLY A 335 -29.67 3.93 32.36
C GLY A 335 -31.11 3.54 32.70
N TRP A 336 -32.05 4.46 32.45
CA TRP A 336 -33.49 4.26 32.66
C TRP A 336 -34.05 3.08 31.85
N LEU A 337 -33.57 2.92 30.62
CA LEU A 337 -34.03 1.86 29.72
C LEU A 337 -33.59 0.46 30.20
N TYR A 338 -32.40 0.34 30.78
CA TYR A 338 -31.93 -0.90 31.40
C TYR A 338 -32.70 -1.22 32.68
N ASP A 339 -32.97 -0.21 33.51
CA ASP A 339 -33.64 -0.41 34.79
C ASP A 339 -35.14 -0.75 34.60
N SER A 340 -35.82 -0.16 33.61
CA SER A 340 -37.24 -0.47 33.33
C SER A 340 -37.45 -1.73 32.47
N LEU A 341 -36.63 -1.96 31.44
CA LEU A 341 -36.91 -2.96 30.40
C LEU A 341 -35.89 -4.09 30.34
N ARG A 342 -34.83 -4.05 31.16
CA ARG A 342 -33.74 -5.05 31.24
C ARG A 342 -33.24 -5.46 29.85
N ILE A 343 -33.63 -6.64 29.39
CA ILE A 343 -33.19 -7.25 28.12
C ILE A 343 -33.79 -6.52 26.90
N TRP A 344 -34.98 -5.93 27.04
CA TRP A 344 -35.68 -5.25 25.96
C TRP A 344 -35.18 -3.82 25.70
N GLY A 345 -34.38 -3.25 26.60
CA GLY A 345 -33.81 -1.92 26.42
C GLY A 345 -32.90 -1.83 25.19
N ALA A 346 -32.12 -2.89 24.91
CA ALA A 346 -31.29 -2.97 23.71
C ALA A 346 -32.12 -2.96 22.42
N ALA A 347 -33.29 -3.62 22.42
CA ALA A 347 -34.18 -3.66 21.26
C ALA A 347 -34.77 -2.27 20.95
N VAL A 348 -35.19 -1.53 21.97
CA VAL A 348 -35.73 -0.17 21.81
C VAL A 348 -34.65 0.80 21.33
N ALA A 349 -33.44 0.73 21.90
CA ALA A 349 -32.32 1.60 21.49
C ALA A 349 -31.94 1.40 20.01
N VAL A 350 -31.87 0.15 19.55
CA VAL A 350 -31.60 -0.19 18.14
C VAL A 350 -32.75 0.27 17.24
N PHE A 351 -33.99 0.00 17.62
CA PHE A 351 -35.17 0.38 16.83
C PHE A 351 -35.28 1.90 16.63
N VAL A 352 -35.08 2.69 17.69
CA VAL A 352 -35.10 4.16 17.60
C VAL A 352 -33.96 4.66 16.71
N SER A 353 -32.76 4.07 16.85
CA SER A 353 -31.60 4.45 16.04
C SER A 353 -31.79 4.12 14.56
N MET A 354 -32.48 3.02 14.22
CA MET A 354 -32.79 2.64 12.85
C MET A 354 -33.86 3.52 12.18
N ILE A 355 -34.77 4.13 12.95
CA ILE A 355 -35.83 5.01 12.41
C ILE A 355 -35.31 6.41 12.10
N PHE A 356 -34.34 6.90 12.86
CA PHE A 356 -33.76 8.24 12.69
C PHE A 356 -33.31 8.57 11.25
N PRO A 357 -32.54 7.72 10.54
CA PRO A 357 -32.14 8.00 9.15
C PRO A 357 -33.32 8.01 8.17
N LEU A 358 -34.42 7.30 8.45
CA LEU A 358 -35.60 7.28 7.58
C LEU A 358 -36.39 8.58 7.64
N LEU A 359 -36.56 9.13 8.84
CA LEU A 359 -37.18 10.44 9.06
C LEU A 359 -36.34 11.56 8.44
N TRP A 360 -35.00 11.47 8.59
CA TRP A 360 -34.08 12.43 8.00
C TRP A 360 -34.07 12.40 6.46
N LEU A 361 -34.16 11.21 5.85
CA LEU A 361 -34.20 11.06 4.39
C LEU A 361 -35.55 11.47 3.78
N GLN A 362 -36.65 11.42 4.53
CA GLN A 362 -37.95 11.92 4.08
C GLN A 362 -38.10 13.44 4.19
N LEU A 363 -37.33 14.09 5.07
CA LEU A 363 -37.39 15.54 5.31
C LEU A 363 -36.44 16.36 4.43
N ARG A 364 -35.66 15.72 3.55
CA ARG A 364 -34.90 16.44 2.52
C ARG A 364 -35.80 16.62 1.30
N PRO A 365 -36.26 17.85 0.98
CA PRO A 365 -36.68 18.15 -0.37
C PRO A 365 -35.42 18.10 -1.25
N ASP A 366 -35.53 17.49 -2.42
CA ASP A 366 -34.49 17.48 -3.46
C ASP A 366 -33.98 18.90 -3.79
#